data_AF-A0A8T7MJ70-F1
#
_entry.id   AF-A0A8T7MJ70-F1
#
_cell.length_a   1.000
_cell.length_b   1.000
_cell.length_c   1.000
_cell.angle_alpha   90.00
_cell.angle_beta   90.00
_cell.angle_gamma   90.00
#
_symmetry.space_group_name_H-M   'P 1'
#
loop_
_entity.id
_entity.type
_entity.pdbx_description
1 polymer ?
#
loop_
_entity_poly.entity_id
_entity_poly.type
_entity_poly.pdbx_seq_one_letter_code
_entity_poly.pdbx_strand_id
1 'polypeptide(L)'
;MTTLVQNRVASSGLPSLVPKVEIRHSELLKLLPAMYSSDDFMGRFLCIFEDTLKPLMQMADNLHYYLNPLTAPPELIAWLATWVNLALDENWSMEQRRKLVHSAADLYSRRGTKGGLIEYLKLYTGEEPEIAEYVDGMTLGAETFLGINTTIAGRERHSFTVTIRLQGLSEVEVAFKEANIRRIIESEKPAHTGYRLNLLVNGSGKQAVATNPDPPKPSVTPASNPVAGKAPPTSSASPKPNSNLDNKRGNAEPPPAIG
;
A
#
# COMPACT_ATOMS: atom_id res chain seq x y z
N MET A 1 32.30 -93.55 57.19
CA MET A 1 30.88 -93.22 57.42
C MET A 1 30.78 -91.72 57.61
N THR A 2 29.82 -91.09 56.94
CA THR A 2 29.35 -89.69 57.10
C THR A 2 29.97 -88.63 56.17
N THR A 3 29.44 -88.64 54.95
CA THR A 3 29.19 -87.51 54.05
C THR A 3 28.49 -86.34 54.77
N LEU A 4 28.89 -85.08 54.56
CA LEU A 4 27.96 -83.94 54.63
C LEU A 4 28.46 -82.67 53.91
N VAL A 5 27.96 -82.54 52.68
CA VAL A 5 27.34 -81.35 52.07
C VAL A 5 28.17 -80.06 52.00
N GLN A 6 28.70 -79.85 50.79
CA GLN A 6 29.00 -78.55 50.20
C GLN A 6 27.74 -77.66 50.23
N ASN A 7 27.76 -76.58 51.00
CA ASN A 7 26.73 -75.55 50.94
C ASN A 7 27.04 -74.59 49.77
N ARG A 8 26.42 -74.86 48.61
CA ARG A 8 26.48 -74.03 47.41
C ARG A 8 25.42 -72.92 47.57
N VAL A 9 25.80 -71.75 48.09
CA VAL A 9 24.94 -70.57 48.08
C VAL A 9 24.91 -70.04 46.64
N ALA A 10 23.80 -70.31 45.96
CA ALA A 10 23.48 -69.71 44.67
C ALA A 10 23.31 -68.19 44.86
N SER A 11 24.20 -67.40 44.27
CA SER A 11 23.98 -65.97 44.07
C SER A 11 22.92 -65.78 42.97
N SER A 12 21.65 -65.94 43.35
CA SER A 12 20.52 -65.62 42.48
C SER A 12 20.52 -64.12 42.20
N GLY A 13 20.91 -63.74 40.98
CA GLY A 13 20.87 -62.37 40.50
C GLY A 13 19.44 -61.84 40.54
N LEU A 14 19.18 -60.92 41.48
CA LEU A 14 18.01 -60.07 41.41
C LEU A 14 18.20 -59.14 40.20
N PRO A 15 17.25 -59.06 39.25
CA PRO A 15 17.32 -58.05 38.21
C PRO A 15 17.27 -56.69 38.90
N SER A 16 18.34 -55.91 38.77
CA SER A 16 18.39 -54.56 39.30
C SER A 16 17.24 -53.77 38.71
N LEU A 17 16.22 -53.48 39.52
CA LEU A 17 15.06 -52.64 39.16
C LEU A 17 15.43 -51.15 38.99
N VAL A 18 16.73 -50.84 38.91
CA VAL A 18 17.21 -49.49 38.70
C VAL A 18 16.87 -49.14 37.25
N PRO A 19 15.99 -48.16 37.00
CA PRO A 19 15.74 -47.71 35.65
C PRO A 19 17.08 -47.25 35.08
N LYS A 20 17.46 -47.80 33.92
CA LYS A 20 18.62 -47.35 33.18
C LYS A 20 18.34 -45.90 32.78
N VAL A 21 18.89 -44.95 33.55
CA VAL A 21 18.79 -43.53 33.24
C VAL A 21 19.66 -43.31 32.00
N GLU A 22 19.02 -43.30 30.84
CA GLU A 22 19.69 -42.87 29.62
C GLU A 22 20.00 -41.38 29.80
N ILE A 23 21.31 -41.06 29.82
CA ILE A 23 21.76 -39.68 30.02
C ILE A 23 21.40 -38.92 28.75
N ARG A 24 20.28 -38.19 28.79
CA ARG A 24 19.91 -37.24 27.74
C ARG A 24 20.89 -36.06 27.83
N HIS A 25 21.56 -35.78 26.72
CA HIS A 25 22.34 -34.56 26.56
C HIS A 25 21.48 -33.48 25.90
N SER A 26 21.64 -32.23 26.36
CA SER A 26 20.91 -31.08 25.83
C SER A 26 21.41 -30.68 24.43
N GLU A 27 20.48 -30.30 23.56
CA GLU A 27 20.78 -29.73 22.24
C GLU A 27 21.45 -28.34 22.35
N LEU A 28 21.26 -27.65 23.48
CA LEU A 28 21.88 -26.35 23.78
C LEU A 28 23.40 -26.44 23.93
N LEU A 29 23.97 -27.63 24.19
CA LEU A 29 25.43 -27.81 24.23
C LEU A 29 26.09 -27.45 22.88
N LYS A 30 25.38 -27.63 21.76
CA LYS A 30 25.87 -27.29 20.41
C LYS A 30 26.04 -25.79 20.20
N LEU A 31 25.33 -24.98 20.99
CA LEU A 31 25.37 -23.52 20.92
C LEU A 31 26.45 -22.91 21.81
N LEU A 32 27.10 -23.73 22.65
CA LEU A 32 28.14 -23.26 23.56
C LEU A 32 29.55 -23.40 22.96
N PRO A 33 30.49 -22.53 23.37
CA PRO A 33 31.91 -22.70 23.02
C PRO A 33 32.45 -24.06 23.46
N ALA A 34 33.40 -24.61 22.68
CA ALA A 34 33.93 -25.96 22.85
C ALA A 34 34.41 -26.28 24.28
N MET A 35 34.98 -25.29 24.98
CA MET A 35 35.47 -25.40 26.36
C MET A 35 34.38 -25.79 27.39
N TYR A 36 33.10 -25.50 27.12
CA TYR A 36 31.98 -25.85 28.00
C TYR A 36 31.22 -27.09 27.55
N SER A 37 31.41 -27.52 26.30
CA SER A 37 30.68 -28.65 25.69
C SER A 37 31.19 -30.03 26.12
N SER A 38 32.34 -30.10 26.79
CA SER A 38 33.03 -31.36 27.11
C SER A 38 32.63 -31.97 28.47
N ASP A 39 31.82 -31.28 29.27
CA ASP A 39 31.43 -31.71 30.62
C ASP A 39 30.03 -32.35 30.65
N ASP A 40 29.92 -33.55 31.19
CA ASP A 40 28.66 -34.29 31.37
C ASP A 40 27.69 -33.54 32.29
N PHE A 41 28.22 -32.90 33.34
CA PHE A 41 27.41 -32.11 34.27
C PHE A 41 26.72 -30.95 33.55
N MET A 42 27.45 -30.24 32.68
CA MET A 42 26.89 -29.14 31.89
C MET A 42 25.74 -29.60 31.00
N GLY A 43 25.88 -30.76 30.34
CA GLY A 43 24.81 -31.33 29.51
C GLY A 43 23.52 -31.59 30.28
N ARG A 44 23.64 -32.15 31.49
CA ARG A 44 22.50 -32.46 32.37
C ARG A 44 21.90 -31.21 33.01
N PHE A 45 22.73 -30.24 33.39
CA PHE A 45 22.30 -28.95 33.92
C PHE A 45 21.48 -28.18 32.90
N LEU A 46 21.94 -28.14 31.64
CA LEU A 46 21.24 -27.47 30.55
C LEU A 46 19.92 -28.14 30.16
N CYS A 47 19.72 -29.43 30.43
CA CYS A 47 18.43 -30.07 30.19
C CYS A 47 17.29 -29.38 30.95
N ILE A 48 17.54 -28.86 32.17
CA ILE A 48 16.54 -28.12 32.94
C ILE A 48 16.13 -26.83 32.21
N PHE A 49 17.10 -26.11 31.66
CA PHE A 49 16.85 -24.90 30.87
C PHE A 49 16.22 -25.22 29.53
N GLU A 50 16.64 -26.29 28.86
CA GLU A 50 16.04 -26.74 27.62
C GLU A 50 14.57 -27.08 27.82
N ASP A 51 14.22 -27.86 28.84
CA ASP A 51 12.83 -28.24 29.08
C ASP A 51 11.95 -27.03 29.45
N THR A 52 12.50 -26.01 30.12
CA THR A 52 11.77 -24.76 30.42
C THR A 52 11.66 -23.82 29.21
N LEU A 53 12.68 -23.77 28.35
CA LEU A 53 12.69 -22.93 27.14
C LEU A 53 11.97 -23.60 25.96
N LYS A 54 11.83 -24.93 25.96
CA LYS A 54 11.27 -25.70 24.84
C LYS A 54 9.88 -25.22 24.41
N PRO A 55 8.92 -24.92 25.31
CA PRO A 55 7.63 -24.35 24.90
C PRO A 55 7.79 -22.99 24.19
N LEU A 56 8.74 -22.16 24.63
CA LEU A 56 9.00 -20.86 24.02
C LEU A 56 9.65 -21.00 22.63
N MET A 57 10.61 -21.92 22.49
CA MET A 57 11.21 -22.23 21.19
C MET A 57 10.16 -22.77 20.21
N GLN A 58 9.31 -23.69 20.67
CA GLN A 58 8.19 -24.19 19.87
C GLN A 58 7.22 -23.07 19.47
N MET A 59 6.94 -22.11 20.36
CA MET A 59 6.13 -20.95 20.01
C MET A 59 6.80 -20.08 18.94
N ALA A 60 8.10 -19.84 19.05
CA ALA A 60 8.87 -19.08 18.06
C ALA A 60 8.92 -19.79 16.70
N ASP A 61 9.13 -21.11 16.69
CA ASP A 61 9.12 -21.93 15.47
C ASP A 61 7.77 -21.85 14.76
N ASN A 62 6.67 -21.75 15.52
CA ASN A 62 5.31 -21.65 15.00
C ASN A 62 4.82 -20.20 14.80
N LEU A 63 5.66 -19.18 15.05
CA LEU A 63 5.26 -17.79 14.97
C LEU A 63 4.74 -17.38 13.58
N HIS A 64 5.26 -18.02 12.53
CA HIS A 64 4.84 -17.77 11.15
C HIS A 64 3.34 -18.04 10.92
N TYR A 65 2.71 -18.94 11.67
CA TYR A 65 1.26 -19.18 11.61
C TYR A 65 0.44 -17.99 12.13
N TYR A 66 0.99 -17.23 13.08
CA TYR A 66 0.36 -16.02 13.60
C TYR A 66 0.59 -14.80 12.69
N LEU A 67 1.67 -14.79 11.92
CA LEU A 67 1.96 -13.71 10.97
C LEU A 67 1.23 -13.86 9.64
N ASN A 68 0.80 -15.08 9.27
CA ASN A 68 0.01 -15.31 8.07
C ASN A 68 -1.47 -14.91 8.30
N PRO A 69 -2.01 -13.89 7.58
CA PRO A 69 -3.38 -13.43 7.79
C PRO A 69 -4.46 -14.51 7.58
N LEU A 70 -4.17 -15.56 6.80
CA LEU A 70 -5.11 -16.64 6.52
C LEU A 70 -5.26 -17.61 7.70
N THR A 71 -4.20 -17.82 8.49
CA THR A 71 -4.19 -18.73 9.64
C THR A 71 -4.27 -18.01 10.98
N ALA A 72 -3.99 -16.71 10.99
CA ALA A 72 -3.96 -15.90 12.20
C ALA A 72 -5.34 -15.81 12.90
N PRO A 73 -5.37 -15.75 14.24
CA PRO A 73 -6.58 -15.48 15.01
C PRO A 73 -7.24 -14.15 14.60
N PRO A 74 -8.58 -14.05 14.67
CA PRO A 74 -9.32 -12.84 14.26
C PRO A 74 -8.84 -11.55 14.92
N GLU A 75 -8.51 -11.60 16.21
CA GLU A 75 -8.06 -10.46 17.00
C GLU A 75 -6.74 -9.88 16.50
N LEU A 76 -5.86 -10.75 15.98
CA LEU A 76 -4.53 -10.35 15.50
C LEU A 76 -4.60 -9.65 14.13
N ILE A 77 -5.66 -9.87 13.34
CA ILE A 77 -5.81 -9.27 12.01
C ILE A 77 -5.87 -7.74 12.10
N ALA A 78 -6.58 -7.19 13.08
CA ALA A 78 -6.65 -5.75 13.29
C ALA A 78 -5.27 -5.16 13.61
N TRP A 79 -4.48 -5.87 14.41
CA TRP A 79 -3.11 -5.47 14.73
C TRP A 79 -2.18 -5.58 13.50
N LEU A 80 -2.25 -6.67 12.73
CA LEU A 80 -1.49 -6.80 11.47
C LEU A 80 -1.84 -5.71 10.46
N ALA A 81 -3.11 -5.28 10.40
CA ALA A 81 -3.51 -4.17 9.54
C ALA A 81 -2.83 -2.84 9.91
N THR A 82 -2.50 -2.62 11.18
CA THR A 82 -1.73 -1.43 11.59
C THR A 82 -0.31 -1.44 11.03
N TRP A 83 0.31 -2.62 10.89
CA TRP A 83 1.66 -2.75 10.33
C TRP A 83 1.71 -2.37 8.86
N VAL A 84 0.66 -2.75 8.12
CA VAL A 84 0.52 -2.41 6.71
C VAL A 84 -0.20 -1.07 6.50
N ASN A 85 -0.45 -0.28 7.54
CA ASN A 85 -1.15 1.02 7.45
C ASN A 85 -2.50 0.94 6.71
N LEU A 86 -3.25 -0.15 6.94
CA LEU A 86 -4.51 -0.44 6.30
C LEU A 86 -5.66 -0.17 7.27
N ALA A 87 -6.57 0.72 6.89
CA ALA A 87 -7.75 1.00 7.68
C ALA A 87 -8.84 -0.02 7.34
N LEU A 88 -9.05 -0.97 8.24
CA LEU A 88 -10.11 -1.97 8.13
C LEU A 88 -11.46 -1.35 8.49
N ASP A 89 -12.48 -1.68 7.71
CA ASP A 89 -13.86 -1.31 8.00
C ASP A 89 -14.50 -2.34 8.96
N GLU A 90 -15.25 -1.86 9.95
CA GLU A 90 -15.99 -2.70 10.89
C GLU A 90 -17.10 -3.50 10.20
N ASN A 91 -17.61 -3.00 9.07
CA ASN A 91 -18.70 -3.66 8.35
C ASN A 91 -18.23 -4.85 7.47
N TRP A 92 -16.92 -5.12 7.40
CA TRP A 92 -16.41 -6.24 6.60
C TRP A 92 -16.48 -7.58 7.30
N SER A 93 -16.70 -8.62 6.49
CA SER A 93 -16.51 -9.99 6.95
C SER A 93 -15.03 -10.24 7.28
N MET A 94 -14.79 -11.18 8.20
CA MET A 94 -13.42 -11.57 8.56
C MET A 94 -12.62 -12.07 7.35
N GLU A 95 -13.28 -12.71 6.38
CA GLU A 95 -12.63 -13.18 5.16
C GLU A 95 -12.14 -12.02 4.29
N GLN A 96 -12.93 -10.95 4.16
CA GLN A 96 -12.54 -9.75 3.41
C GLN A 96 -11.34 -9.06 4.07
N ARG A 97 -11.38 -8.88 5.40
CA ARG A 97 -10.26 -8.31 6.16
C ARG A 97 -8.98 -9.11 5.96
N ARG A 98 -9.05 -10.44 6.05
CA ARG A 98 -7.90 -11.33 5.83
C ARG A 98 -7.35 -11.24 4.41
N LYS A 99 -8.22 -11.27 3.40
CA LYS A 99 -7.82 -11.14 1.99
C LYS A 99 -7.14 -9.81 1.71
N LEU A 100 -7.65 -8.72 2.27
CA LEU A 100 -7.07 -7.39 2.07
C LEU A 100 -5.69 -7.28 2.73
N VAL A 101 -5.54 -7.72 3.98
CA VAL A 101 -4.24 -7.72 4.68
C VAL A 101 -3.23 -8.63 3.97
N HIS A 102 -3.67 -9.79 3.49
CA HIS A 102 -2.82 -10.71 2.72
C HIS A 102 -2.32 -10.09 1.40
N SER A 103 -3.19 -9.35 0.71
CA SER A 103 -2.88 -8.74 -0.59
C SER A 103 -2.20 -7.37 -0.46
N ALA A 104 -2.06 -6.83 0.76
CA ALA A 104 -1.57 -5.46 0.99
C ALA A 104 -0.18 -5.21 0.41
N ALA A 105 0.75 -6.16 0.55
CA ALA A 105 2.10 -6.02 0.02
C ALA A 105 2.12 -5.92 -1.53
N ASP A 106 1.32 -6.74 -2.21
CA ASP A 106 1.22 -6.69 -3.68
C ASP A 106 0.55 -5.38 -4.15
N LEU A 107 -0.53 -4.97 -3.48
CA LEU A 107 -1.22 -3.72 -3.75
C LEU A 107 -0.28 -2.51 -3.64
N TYR A 108 0.53 -2.43 -2.58
CA TYR A 108 1.48 -1.33 -2.40
C TYR A 108 2.63 -1.35 -3.40
N SER A 109 3.05 -2.52 -3.87
CA SER A 109 4.06 -2.61 -4.93
C SER A 109 3.56 -2.03 -6.26
N ARG A 110 2.24 -2.04 -6.49
CA ARG A 110 1.57 -1.55 -7.70
C ARG A 110 0.82 -0.24 -7.49
N ARG A 111 1.10 0.46 -6.38
CA ARG A 111 0.52 1.77 -6.06
C ARG A 111 0.75 2.77 -7.20
N GLY A 112 -0.24 3.62 -7.45
CA GLY A 112 -0.18 4.64 -8.51
C GLY A 112 -0.44 4.11 -9.93
N THR A 113 -0.72 2.81 -10.08
CA THR A 113 -1.11 2.23 -11.38
C THR A 113 -2.62 2.04 -11.47
N LYS A 114 -3.17 2.11 -12.69
CA LYS A 114 -4.57 1.76 -12.97
C LYS A 114 -4.93 0.38 -12.43
N GLY A 115 -4.06 -0.60 -12.67
CA GLY A 115 -4.27 -1.98 -12.24
C GLY A 115 -4.34 -2.14 -10.72
N GLY A 116 -3.42 -1.51 -9.99
CA GLY A 116 -3.42 -1.54 -8.53
C GLY A 116 -4.66 -0.88 -7.92
N LEU A 117 -5.10 0.26 -8.49
CA LEU A 117 -6.30 0.94 -8.03
C LEU A 117 -7.57 0.12 -8.32
N ILE A 118 -7.67 -0.52 -9.49
CA ILE A 118 -8.77 -1.44 -9.82
C ILE A 118 -8.83 -2.58 -8.81
N GLU A 119 -7.69 -3.20 -8.52
CA GLU A 119 -7.62 -4.35 -7.61
C GLU A 119 -7.97 -3.97 -6.18
N TYR A 120 -7.44 -2.85 -5.67
CA TYR A 120 -7.78 -2.34 -4.35
C TYR A 120 -9.28 -2.08 -4.24
N LEU A 121 -9.84 -1.32 -5.17
CA LEU A 121 -11.25 -0.96 -5.17
C LEU A 121 -12.14 -2.20 -5.29
N LYS A 122 -11.75 -3.18 -6.12
CA LYS A 122 -12.44 -4.47 -6.23
C LYS A 122 -12.45 -5.25 -4.92
N LEU A 123 -11.33 -5.27 -4.20
CA LEU A 123 -11.27 -5.90 -2.88
C LEU A 123 -12.12 -5.18 -1.84
N TYR A 124 -12.23 -3.84 -1.93
CA TYR A 124 -13.04 -3.01 -1.03
C TYR A 124 -14.56 -3.12 -1.31
N THR A 125 -14.97 -2.95 -2.57
CA THR A 125 -16.40 -2.90 -2.95
C THR A 125 -16.97 -4.28 -3.27
N GLY A 126 -16.13 -5.24 -3.65
CA GLY A 126 -16.54 -6.52 -4.25
C GLY A 126 -16.92 -6.41 -5.73
N GLU A 127 -16.91 -5.19 -6.29
CA GLU A 127 -17.38 -4.87 -7.64
C GLU A 127 -16.21 -4.41 -8.50
N GLU A 128 -16.24 -4.67 -9.81
CA GLU A 128 -15.17 -4.28 -10.71
C GLU A 128 -15.31 -2.80 -11.11
N PRO A 129 -14.37 -1.92 -10.71
CA PRO A 129 -14.42 -0.51 -11.05
C PRO A 129 -13.96 -0.28 -12.49
N GLU A 130 -14.60 0.67 -13.17
CA GLU A 130 -14.17 1.13 -14.49
C GLU A 130 -13.35 2.42 -14.34
N ILE A 131 -12.09 2.38 -14.77
CA ILE A 131 -11.20 3.55 -14.74
C ILE A 131 -10.91 4.01 -16.16
N ALA A 132 -11.38 5.22 -16.48
CA ALA A 132 -11.12 5.90 -17.73
C ALA A 132 -10.08 7.00 -17.52
N GLU A 133 -8.93 6.87 -18.17
CA GLU A 133 -7.88 7.90 -18.23
C GLU A 133 -8.04 8.69 -19.52
N TYR A 134 -7.86 10.01 -19.47
CA TYR A 134 -7.87 10.82 -20.68
C TYR A 134 -6.53 10.62 -21.41
N VAL A 135 -6.55 9.80 -22.46
CA VAL A 135 -5.38 9.58 -23.33
C VAL A 135 -5.51 10.56 -24.49
N ASP A 136 -4.60 11.54 -24.56
CA ASP A 136 -4.71 12.65 -25.49
C ASP A 136 -4.59 12.22 -26.96
N GLY A 137 -5.26 12.98 -27.82
CA GLY A 137 -5.15 12.88 -29.27
C GLY A 137 -6.34 13.44 -30.04
N MET A 138 -6.64 14.74 -29.94
CA MET A 138 -7.42 15.41 -30.99
C MET A 138 -6.46 15.83 -32.13
N THR A 139 -6.46 15.10 -33.25
CA THR A 139 -5.72 15.50 -34.45
C THR A 139 -6.56 16.46 -35.29
N LEU A 140 -6.01 17.63 -35.57
CA LEU A 140 -6.57 18.57 -36.54
C LEU A 140 -6.14 18.18 -37.94
N GLY A 141 -7.04 18.32 -38.92
CA GLY A 141 -6.73 18.06 -40.33
C GLY A 141 -5.74 19.09 -40.89
N ALA A 142 -5.04 18.72 -41.96
CA ALA A 142 -3.95 19.51 -42.57
C ALA A 142 -4.32 20.97 -42.90
N GLU A 143 -5.59 21.26 -43.14
CA GLU A 143 -6.11 22.58 -43.52
C GLU A 143 -6.67 23.40 -42.34
N THR A 144 -6.40 22.99 -41.10
CA THR A 144 -7.01 23.62 -39.91
C THR A 144 -6.01 24.56 -39.22
N PHE A 145 -6.26 25.86 -39.29
CA PHE A 145 -5.44 26.87 -38.62
C PHE A 145 -6.03 27.20 -37.23
N LEU A 146 -5.26 26.94 -36.16
CA LEU A 146 -5.59 27.45 -34.83
C LEU A 146 -5.02 28.85 -34.65
N GLY A 147 -5.83 29.76 -34.13
CA GLY A 147 -5.36 31.05 -33.63
C GLY A 147 -4.54 30.89 -32.33
N ILE A 148 -3.87 31.96 -31.93
CA ILE A 148 -3.12 32.04 -30.67
C ILE A 148 -4.11 31.92 -29.49
N ASN A 149 -3.77 31.12 -28.47
CA ASN A 149 -4.62 30.81 -27.30
C ASN A 149 -5.88 29.96 -27.58
N THR A 150 -5.94 29.24 -28.70
CA THR A 150 -7.07 28.32 -28.97
C THR A 150 -6.93 27.05 -28.12
N THR A 151 -7.96 26.72 -27.34
CA THR A 151 -8.04 25.49 -26.53
C THR A 151 -9.08 24.56 -27.15
N ILE A 152 -8.69 23.36 -27.57
CA ILE A 152 -9.53 22.44 -28.37
C ILE A 152 -10.01 21.22 -27.59
N ALA A 153 -9.34 20.88 -26.50
CA ALA A 153 -9.76 19.85 -25.58
C ALA A 153 -9.42 20.26 -24.15
N GLY A 154 -10.18 19.75 -23.18
CA GLY A 154 -10.19 20.18 -21.79
C GLY A 154 -8.80 20.29 -21.16
N ARG A 155 -8.61 21.29 -20.30
CA ARG A 155 -7.35 21.57 -19.60
C ARG A 155 -6.99 20.53 -18.53
N GLU A 156 -7.82 19.51 -18.31
CA GLU A 156 -7.65 18.53 -17.26
C GLU A 156 -6.65 17.45 -17.70
N ARG A 157 -5.37 17.83 -17.75
CA ARG A 157 -4.26 16.88 -17.87
C ARG A 157 -4.09 16.14 -16.54
N HIS A 158 -3.65 14.89 -16.61
CA HIS A 158 -3.43 14.04 -15.44
C HIS A 158 -4.70 13.90 -14.57
N SER A 159 -5.85 13.70 -15.22
CA SER A 159 -7.08 13.33 -14.53
C SER A 159 -7.62 11.99 -15.01
N PHE A 160 -8.21 11.24 -14.08
CA PHE A 160 -8.90 9.99 -14.38
C PHE A 160 -10.30 9.97 -13.75
N THR A 161 -11.21 9.26 -14.39
CA THR A 161 -12.57 9.06 -13.89
C THR A 161 -12.71 7.62 -13.41
N VAL A 162 -13.11 7.45 -12.15
CA VAL A 162 -13.44 6.16 -11.56
C VAL A 162 -14.96 6.04 -11.50
N THR A 163 -15.49 5.02 -12.16
CA THR A 163 -16.92 4.69 -12.12
C THR A 163 -17.11 3.37 -11.39
N ILE A 164 -17.92 3.39 -10.34
CA ILE A 164 -18.23 2.20 -9.55
C ILE A 164 -19.73 2.00 -9.53
N ARG A 165 -20.16 0.77 -9.83
CA ARG A 165 -21.56 0.36 -9.74
C ARG A 165 -21.77 -0.32 -8.40
N LEU A 166 -22.67 0.23 -7.60
CA LEU A 166 -23.03 -0.29 -6.27
C LEU A 166 -24.48 -0.78 -6.32
N GLN A 167 -24.72 -1.98 -5.81
CA GLN A 167 -26.05 -2.61 -5.85
C GLN A 167 -26.66 -2.68 -4.45
N GLY A 168 -27.97 -2.44 -4.35
CA GLY A 168 -28.76 -2.78 -3.15
C GLY A 168 -28.40 -2.06 -1.86
N LEU A 169 -27.77 -0.88 -1.94
CA LEU A 169 -27.34 -0.08 -0.78
C LEU A 169 -28.30 1.07 -0.49
N SER A 170 -28.49 1.36 0.80
CA SER A 170 -29.21 2.55 1.25
C SER A 170 -28.38 3.82 1.03
N GLU A 171 -29.04 4.98 0.99
CA GLU A 171 -28.38 6.28 0.75
C GLU A 171 -27.30 6.60 1.81
N VAL A 172 -27.52 6.19 3.06
CA VAL A 172 -26.55 6.35 4.16
C VAL A 172 -25.31 5.49 3.94
N GLU A 173 -25.49 4.24 3.53
CA GLU A 173 -24.37 3.33 3.27
C GLU A 173 -23.56 3.73 2.03
N VAL A 174 -24.23 4.28 1.01
CA VAL A 174 -23.58 4.84 -0.18
C VAL A 174 -22.68 6.01 0.22
N ALA A 175 -23.18 6.95 1.04
CA ALA A 175 -22.38 8.08 1.51
C ALA A 175 -21.16 7.64 2.34
N PHE A 176 -21.32 6.66 3.22
CA PHE A 176 -20.21 6.11 4.01
C PHE A 176 -19.16 5.42 3.13
N LYS A 177 -19.60 4.56 2.19
CA LYS A 177 -18.71 3.91 1.22
C LYS A 177 -18.02 4.93 0.33
N GLU A 178 -18.71 5.97 -0.11
CA GLU A 178 -18.13 7.04 -0.91
C GLU A 178 -16.96 7.71 -0.18
N ALA A 179 -17.16 8.10 1.09
CA ALA A 179 -16.11 8.72 1.89
C ALA A 179 -14.87 7.82 2.01
N ASN A 180 -15.08 6.51 2.23
CA ASN A 180 -13.99 5.54 2.29
C ASN A 180 -13.30 5.31 0.95
N ILE A 181 -14.06 5.20 -0.15
CA ILE A 181 -13.50 5.07 -1.51
C ILE A 181 -12.66 6.29 -1.86
N ARG A 182 -13.14 7.50 -1.55
CA ARG A 182 -12.37 8.73 -1.75
C ARG A 182 -11.07 8.70 -0.97
N ARG A 183 -11.10 8.28 0.31
CA ARG A 183 -9.89 8.15 1.14
C ARG A 183 -8.89 7.15 0.55
N ILE A 184 -9.36 6.03 0.00
CA ILE A 184 -8.53 5.02 -0.67
C ILE A 184 -7.90 5.58 -1.94
N ILE A 185 -8.69 6.22 -2.81
CA ILE A 185 -8.18 6.83 -4.04
C ILE A 185 -7.12 7.89 -3.68
N GLU A 186 -7.35 8.65 -2.62
CA GLU A 186 -6.44 9.71 -2.20
C GLU A 186 -5.14 9.20 -1.59
N SER A 187 -5.14 8.01 -0.99
CA SER A 187 -3.90 7.37 -0.57
C SER A 187 -3.14 6.75 -1.75
N GLU A 188 -3.84 6.20 -2.75
CA GLU A 188 -3.23 5.45 -3.85
C GLU A 188 -2.87 6.27 -5.09
N LYS A 189 -3.43 7.47 -5.26
CA LYS A 189 -3.15 8.30 -6.43
C LYS A 189 -1.70 8.83 -6.43
N PRO A 190 -1.07 8.96 -7.61
CA PRO A 190 0.18 9.71 -7.75
C PRO A 190 -0.02 11.18 -7.38
N ALA A 191 1.07 11.81 -6.92
CA ALA A 191 1.08 13.26 -6.69
C ALA A 191 0.70 14.01 -7.99
N HIS A 192 -0.03 15.11 -7.84
CA HIS A 192 -0.48 15.98 -8.94
C HIS A 192 -1.46 15.35 -9.95
N THR A 193 -2.14 14.26 -9.59
CA THR A 193 -3.23 13.66 -10.40
C THR A 193 -4.60 14.03 -9.82
N GLY A 194 -5.50 14.53 -10.66
CA GLY A 194 -6.90 14.78 -10.31
C GLY A 194 -7.75 13.52 -10.50
N TYR A 195 -8.85 13.38 -9.77
CA TYR A 195 -9.80 12.30 -10.00
C TYR A 195 -11.23 12.79 -9.95
N ARG A 196 -12.10 12.12 -10.70
CA ARG A 196 -13.56 12.23 -10.58
C ARG A 196 -14.12 10.86 -10.20
N LEU A 197 -14.99 10.82 -9.19
CA LEU A 197 -15.64 9.60 -8.73
C LEU A 197 -17.13 9.66 -9.08
N ASN A 198 -17.59 8.69 -9.85
CA ASN A 198 -18.99 8.50 -10.19
C ASN A 198 -19.50 7.21 -9.55
N LEU A 199 -20.46 7.32 -8.63
CA LEU A 199 -21.13 6.18 -8.03
C LEU A 199 -22.50 5.98 -8.68
N LEU A 200 -22.71 4.81 -9.28
CA LEU A 200 -23.98 4.43 -9.89
C LEU A 200 -24.68 3.44 -8.96
N VAL A 201 -25.76 3.89 -8.31
CA VAL A 201 -26.55 3.06 -7.40
C VAL A 201 -27.76 2.50 -8.15
N ASN A 202 -27.76 1.19 -8.41
CA ASN A 202 -28.90 0.53 -9.03
C ASN A 202 -29.91 0.12 -7.95
N GLY A 203 -30.76 1.06 -7.54
CA GLY A 203 -31.95 0.82 -6.74
C GLY A 203 -33.21 0.87 -7.62
N SER A 204 -34.10 -0.10 -7.45
CA SER A 204 -35.41 -0.13 -8.13
C SER A 204 -36.17 1.19 -7.94
N GLY A 205 -36.51 1.87 -9.05
CA GLY A 205 -37.66 2.78 -9.13
C GLY A 205 -37.48 4.22 -8.62
N LYS A 206 -36.72 5.04 -9.36
CA LYS A 206 -37.10 6.36 -9.90
C LYS A 206 -35.82 7.06 -10.38
N GLN A 207 -35.73 7.28 -11.68
CA GLN A 207 -34.84 8.31 -12.22
C GLN A 207 -35.24 9.64 -11.62
N ALA A 208 -34.51 10.10 -10.61
CA ALA A 208 -34.38 11.52 -10.34
C ALA A 208 -33.15 11.98 -11.12
N VAL A 209 -33.38 12.59 -12.28
CA VAL A 209 -32.40 13.40 -12.97
C VAL A 209 -32.10 14.58 -12.03
N ALA A 210 -31.06 14.42 -11.20
CA ALA A 210 -30.47 15.54 -10.49
C ALA A 210 -29.53 16.25 -11.47
N THR A 211 -30.07 17.23 -12.18
CA THR A 211 -29.29 18.31 -12.79
C THR A 211 -28.40 18.92 -11.71
N ASN A 212 -27.08 18.69 -11.79
CA ASN A 212 -26.12 19.51 -11.06
C ASN A 212 -26.29 20.98 -11.49
N PRO A 213 -26.26 21.94 -10.56
CA PRO A 213 -26.29 23.35 -10.91
C PRO A 213 -25.02 23.71 -11.67
N ASP A 214 -25.20 24.41 -12.80
CA ASP A 214 -24.13 25.04 -13.56
C ASP A 214 -23.18 25.81 -12.61
N PRO A 215 -21.85 25.76 -12.81
CA PRO A 215 -20.94 26.65 -12.11
C PRO A 215 -21.28 28.12 -12.46
N PRO A 216 -21.17 29.05 -11.50
CA PRO A 216 -21.57 30.44 -11.73
C PRO A 216 -20.73 31.07 -12.84
N LYS A 217 -21.40 31.51 -13.91
CA LYS A 217 -20.80 32.32 -14.98
C LYS A 217 -20.19 33.60 -14.39
N PRO A 218 -19.00 34.04 -14.83
CA PRO A 218 -18.48 35.35 -14.46
C PRO A 218 -19.39 36.44 -15.05
N SER A 219 -19.90 37.28 -14.17
CA SER A 219 -20.66 38.49 -14.47
C SER A 219 -19.78 39.50 -15.22
N VAL A 220 -19.98 39.60 -16.53
CA VAL A 220 -19.46 40.71 -17.34
C VAL A 220 -20.52 41.80 -17.35
N THR A 221 -20.26 42.88 -16.61
CA THR A 221 -21.04 44.13 -16.65
C THR A 221 -20.88 44.78 -18.03
N PRO A 222 -21.96 45.19 -18.73
CA PRO A 222 -21.83 45.89 -20.00
C PRO A 222 -21.37 47.33 -19.76
N ALA A 223 -20.21 47.70 -20.30
CA ALA A 223 -19.75 49.08 -20.36
C ALA A 223 -20.60 49.87 -21.37
N SER A 224 -21.17 50.97 -20.89
CA SER A 224 -21.88 51.98 -21.69
C SER A 224 -20.89 52.82 -22.53
N ASN A 225 -21.36 53.18 -23.72
CA ASN A 225 -20.64 53.93 -24.77
C ASN A 225 -20.55 55.47 -24.48
N PRO A 226 -19.78 56.24 -25.28
CA PRO A 226 -18.94 57.35 -24.82
C PRO A 226 -19.57 58.74 -24.94
N VAL A 227 -19.01 59.72 -24.19
CA VAL A 227 -19.24 61.16 -24.38
C VAL A 227 -17.93 61.86 -24.73
N ALA A 228 -18.04 62.76 -25.71
CA ALA A 228 -17.00 63.50 -26.41
C ALA A 228 -16.27 64.58 -25.55
N GLY A 229 -15.04 64.95 -25.97
CA GLY A 229 -14.51 66.28 -25.65
C GLY A 229 -12.98 66.48 -25.70
N LYS A 230 -12.51 67.02 -26.84
CA LYS A 230 -11.37 67.97 -27.02
C LYS A 230 -9.91 67.53 -26.77
N ALA A 231 -9.11 67.73 -27.83
CA ALA A 231 -7.65 67.93 -27.85
C ALA A 231 -7.30 69.46 -27.86
N PRO A 232 -6.04 69.90 -28.03
CA PRO A 232 -4.79 69.76 -27.24
C PRO A 232 -4.22 71.19 -26.85
N PRO A 233 -2.94 71.45 -26.43
CA PRO A 233 -1.76 71.41 -27.34
C PRO A 233 -0.35 71.12 -26.74
N THR A 234 0.54 70.61 -27.61
CA THR A 234 1.99 70.86 -27.85
C THR A 234 3.04 71.00 -26.71
N SER A 235 4.15 70.23 -26.81
CA SER A 235 5.51 70.72 -27.20
C SER A 235 6.67 69.97 -26.51
N SER A 236 7.63 69.49 -27.33
CA SER A 236 9.11 69.38 -27.12
C SER A 236 9.65 68.59 -25.90
N ALA A 237 10.71 67.78 -25.92
CA ALA A 237 11.85 67.59 -26.80
C ALA A 237 12.54 66.23 -26.46
N SER A 238 13.24 65.62 -27.42
CA SER A 238 14.30 64.62 -27.15
C SER A 238 15.60 65.32 -26.70
N PRO A 239 16.61 64.63 -26.13
CA PRO A 239 17.53 63.79 -26.93
C PRO A 239 18.09 62.50 -26.24
N LYS A 240 18.48 61.52 -27.07
CA LYS A 240 19.45 60.40 -26.82
C LYS A 240 20.89 60.98 -26.62
N PRO A 241 22.02 60.25 -26.33
CA PRO A 241 22.31 58.83 -26.68
C PRO A 241 23.31 57.98 -25.82
N ASN A 242 23.35 56.67 -26.16
CA ASN A 242 24.46 55.69 -26.28
C ASN A 242 25.39 55.28 -25.11
N SER A 243 25.54 53.96 -24.92
CA SER A 243 26.76 53.14 -25.19
C SER A 243 26.56 51.70 -24.64
N ASN A 244 26.45 50.68 -25.51
CA ASN A 244 27.49 49.74 -25.94
C ASN A 244 28.22 48.99 -24.81
N LEU A 245 28.17 47.64 -24.84
CA LEU A 245 29.34 46.75 -24.72
C LEU A 245 28.97 45.30 -25.11
N ASP A 246 29.58 44.87 -26.22
CA ASP A 246 29.79 43.49 -26.68
C ASP A 246 30.75 42.70 -25.75
N ASN A 247 30.52 41.39 -25.58
CA ASN A 247 31.50 40.29 -25.85
C ASN A 247 30.90 38.93 -25.39
N LYS A 248 30.57 37.93 -26.22
CA LYS A 248 31.36 36.97 -27.04
C LYS A 248 32.02 35.78 -26.29
N ARG A 249 31.65 34.58 -26.79
CA ARG A 249 32.35 33.28 -26.89
C ARG A 249 32.36 32.28 -25.72
N GLY A 250 32.04 31.04 -26.07
CA GLY A 250 32.44 29.83 -25.36
C GLY A 250 31.71 28.57 -25.81
N ASN A 251 31.94 28.12 -27.04
CA ASN A 251 31.50 26.80 -27.54
C ASN A 251 32.44 25.74 -26.92
N ALA A 252 31.90 24.73 -26.21
CA ALA A 252 32.70 23.62 -25.68
C ALA A 252 32.03 22.28 -26.04
N GLU A 253 32.77 21.51 -26.83
CA GLU A 253 32.56 20.14 -27.30
C GLU A 253 32.78 19.13 -26.16
N PRO A 254 32.08 17.98 -26.11
CA PRO A 254 32.28 16.96 -25.06
C PRO A 254 33.38 15.94 -25.42
N PRO A 255 34.16 15.42 -24.45
CA PRO A 255 35.19 14.41 -24.70
C PRO A 255 34.62 12.97 -24.83
N PRO A 256 35.38 12.04 -25.44
CA PRO A 256 34.89 10.73 -25.85
C PRO A 256 34.96 9.64 -24.77
N ALA A 257 34.25 8.55 -25.05
CA ALA A 257 34.08 7.35 -24.26
C ALA A 257 35.38 6.59 -23.95
N ILE A 258 35.42 6.02 -22.74
CA ILE A 258 36.28 4.92 -22.28
C ILE A 258 35.25 3.86 -21.81
N GLY A 259 35.22 2.64 -22.34
CA GLY A 259 36.21 1.60 -22.15
C GLY A 259 35.73 0.69 -21.03
#